data_AF-A0A1S3XSC8-F1
#
_entry.id   AF-A0A1S3XSC8-F1
#
_cell.length_a   1.000
_cell.length_b   1.000
_cell.length_c   1.000
_cell.angle_alpha   90.00
_cell.angle_beta   90.00
_cell.angle_gamma   90.00
#
_symmetry.space_group_name_H-M   'P 1'
#
loop_
_entity.id
_entity.type
_entity.pdbx_description
1 polymer ?
#
loop_
_entity_poly.entity_id
_entity_poly.type
_entity_poly.pdbx_seq_one_letter_code
_entity_poly.pdbx_strand_id
1 'polypeptide(L)'
;METDILIQLIILLFTLGIFYAMYNFPKQALTPLRSKNRSTNQAHIHFIKGAQLLSRAKSNRNKSTSFNLAKSAAGEADKALALEPKDPAAHILKALSLDLMGRKIAALKYLDLALSPPAVKALSDGERGDALLKRAELQVALNRKRRVDSAMLDLLETEIGLLGSS
;
A
#
# COMPACT_ATOMS: atom_id res chain seq x y z
N MET A 1 19.20 19.91 60.47
CA MET A 1 17.82 19.93 61.01
C MET A 1 16.92 20.84 60.17
N GLU A 2 17.17 22.16 60.11
CA GLU A 2 16.30 23.05 59.32
C GLU A 2 16.34 22.78 57.80
N THR A 3 17.51 22.47 57.25
CA THR A 3 17.69 22.14 55.82
C THR A 3 17.02 20.83 55.43
N ASP A 4 17.02 19.82 56.30
CA ASP A 4 16.40 18.52 56.04
C ASP A 4 14.88 18.63 56.00
N ILE A 5 14.31 19.45 56.89
CA ILE A 5 12.87 19.75 56.92
C ILE A 5 12.46 20.49 55.63
N LEU A 6 13.30 21.43 55.17
CA LEU A 6 13.06 22.19 53.95
C LEU A 6 13.08 21.30 52.70
N ILE A 7 14.05 20.39 52.60
CA ILE A 7 14.14 19.39 51.52
C ILE A 7 12.92 18.46 51.55
N GLN A 8 12.51 18.00 52.73
CA GLN A 8 11.35 17.11 52.88
C GLN A 8 10.03 17.81 52.47
N LEU A 9 9.90 19.10 52.75
CA LEU A 9 8.73 19.90 52.36
C LEU A 9 8.68 20.13 50.84
N ILE A 10 9.84 20.33 50.20
CA ILE A 10 9.93 20.43 48.73
C ILE A 10 9.51 19.12 48.06
N ILE A 11 9.98 17.97 48.58
CA ILE A 11 9.62 16.65 48.06
C ILE A 11 8.11 16.41 48.24
N LEU A 12 7.55 16.78 49.39
CA LEU A 12 6.11 16.68 49.65
C LEU A 12 5.29 17.51 48.65
N LEU A 13 5.67 18.77 48.42
CA LEU A 13 4.99 19.64 47.45
C LEU A 13 5.12 19.12 46.02
N PHE A 14 6.29 18.59 45.66
CA PHE A 14 6.53 18.03 44.34
C PHE A 14 5.67 16.79 44.09
N THR A 15 5.61 15.88 45.07
CA THR A 15 4.74 14.68 44.99
C THR A 15 3.26 15.03 44.94
N LEU A 16 2.80 16.03 45.73
CA LEU A 16 1.43 16.53 45.65
C LEU A 16 1.13 17.15 44.28
N GLY A 17 2.09 17.89 43.71
CA GLY A 17 1.98 18.50 42.38
C GLY A 17 1.82 17.46 41.28
N ILE A 18 2.64 16.39 41.31
CA ILE A 18 2.51 15.26 40.37
C ILE A 18 1.17 14.55 40.57
N PHE A 19 0.73 14.33 41.81
CA PHE A 19 -0.53 13.66 42.10
C PHE A 19 -1.74 14.48 41.64
N TYR A 20 -1.72 15.80 41.87
CA TYR A 20 -2.74 16.73 41.40
C TYR A 20 -2.77 16.79 39.87
N ALA A 21 -1.60 16.86 39.22
CA ALA A 21 -1.50 16.76 37.77
C ALA A 21 -2.12 15.44 37.29
N MET A 22 -1.71 14.29 37.84
CA MET A 22 -2.23 12.98 37.44
C MET A 22 -3.75 12.84 37.65
N TYR A 23 -4.31 13.44 38.70
CA TYR A 23 -5.75 13.41 38.99
C TYR A 23 -6.56 14.35 38.11
N ASN A 24 -6.01 15.53 37.77
CA ASN A 24 -6.67 16.56 36.98
C ASN A 24 -6.40 16.43 35.46
N PHE A 25 -5.42 15.60 35.04
CA PHE A 25 -5.16 15.32 33.63
C PHE A 25 -6.22 14.34 33.10
N PRO A 26 -7.15 14.78 32.23
CA PRO A 26 -8.01 13.83 31.54
C PRO A 26 -7.15 12.95 30.65
N LYS A 27 -7.41 11.64 30.66
CA LYS A 27 -6.77 10.60 29.80
C LYS A 27 -6.83 10.89 28.28
N GLN A 28 -7.34 12.05 27.89
CA GLN A 28 -7.58 12.53 26.54
C GLN A 28 -6.35 13.21 25.91
N ALA A 29 -5.42 13.79 26.69
CA ALA A 29 -4.23 14.45 26.13
C ALA A 29 -3.24 13.46 25.47
N LEU A 30 -3.33 12.16 25.80
CA LEU A 30 -2.55 11.09 25.18
C LEU A 30 -3.28 10.36 24.03
N THR A 31 -4.49 10.80 23.68
CA THR A 31 -5.27 10.18 22.60
C THR A 31 -4.69 10.34 21.18
N PRO A 32 -4.03 11.44 20.78
CA PRO A 32 -3.59 11.57 19.39
C PRO A 32 -2.42 10.63 19.05
N LEU A 33 -1.52 10.36 20.00
CA LEU A 33 -0.46 9.37 19.77
C LEU A 33 -1.03 7.94 19.75
N ARG A 34 -2.01 7.64 20.61
CA ARG A 34 -2.62 6.30 20.67
C ARG A 34 -3.51 6.00 19.46
N SER A 35 -4.22 7.00 18.92
CA SER A 35 -5.07 6.81 17.73
C SER A 35 -4.24 6.58 16.47
N LYS A 36 -3.16 7.35 16.27
CA LYS A 36 -2.25 7.17 15.13
C LYS A 36 -1.53 5.82 15.15
N ASN A 37 -1.09 5.36 16.32
CA ASN A 37 -0.45 4.04 16.43
C ASN A 37 -1.44 2.88 16.19
N ARG A 38 -2.74 3.11 16.41
CA ARG A 38 -3.79 2.14 16.10
C ARG A 38 -4.06 2.07 14.60
N SER A 39 -4.08 3.21 13.89
CA SER A 39 -4.30 3.23 12.43
C SER A 39 -3.14 2.59 11.67
N THR A 40 -1.89 2.87 12.05
CA THR A 40 -0.70 2.25 11.44
C THR A 40 -0.69 0.73 11.62
N ASN A 41 -0.98 0.25 12.83
CA ASN A 41 -1.09 -1.19 13.10
C ASN A 41 -2.23 -1.84 12.31
N GLN A 42 -3.38 -1.16 12.18
CA GLN A 42 -4.49 -1.65 11.37
C GLN A 42 -4.13 -1.72 9.89
N ALA A 43 -3.43 -0.70 9.35
CA ALA A 43 -2.95 -0.70 7.97
C ALA A 43 -2.01 -1.87 7.71
N HIS A 44 -1.07 -2.13 8.62
CA HIS A 44 -0.15 -3.25 8.53
C HIS A 44 -0.85 -4.62 8.58
N ILE A 45 -1.90 -4.77 9.39
CA ILE A 45 -2.71 -6.00 9.42
C ILE A 45 -3.40 -6.23 8.07
N HIS A 46 -3.98 -5.20 7.49
CA HIS A 46 -4.61 -5.28 6.16
C HIS A 46 -3.58 -5.60 5.07
N PHE A 47 -2.40 -4.99 5.14
CA PHE A 47 -1.28 -5.29 4.24
C PHE A 47 -0.86 -6.77 4.31
N ILE A 48 -0.64 -7.33 5.50
CA ILE A 48 -0.26 -8.75 5.65
C ILE A 48 -1.34 -9.67 5.08
N LYS A 49 -2.61 -9.42 5.41
CA LYS A 49 -3.73 -10.21 4.88
C LYS A 49 -3.78 -10.17 3.36
N GLY A 50 -3.62 -9.00 2.77
CA GLY A 50 -3.57 -8.84 1.33
C GLY A 50 -2.36 -9.55 0.70
N ALA A 51 -1.17 -9.48 1.31
CA ALA A 51 0.02 -10.18 0.84
C ALA A 51 -0.15 -11.71 0.88
N GLN A 52 -0.79 -12.24 1.93
CA GLN A 52 -1.14 -13.66 2.02
C GLN A 52 -2.11 -14.08 0.92
N LEU A 53 -3.16 -13.29 0.68
CA LEU A 53 -4.13 -13.53 -0.40
C LEU A 53 -3.45 -13.48 -1.78
N LEU A 54 -2.55 -12.53 -2.00
CA LEU A 54 -1.77 -12.41 -3.23
C LEU A 54 -0.87 -13.63 -3.45
N SER A 55 -0.17 -14.08 -2.41
CA SER A 55 0.66 -15.29 -2.47
C SER A 55 -0.18 -16.52 -2.84
N ARG A 56 -1.35 -16.68 -2.21
CA ARG A 56 -2.31 -17.75 -2.55
C ARG A 56 -2.85 -17.61 -3.97
N ALA A 57 -3.09 -16.40 -4.45
CA ALA A 57 -3.54 -16.15 -5.82
C ALA A 57 -2.49 -16.60 -6.84
N LYS A 58 -1.21 -16.34 -6.57
CA LYS A 58 -0.08 -16.74 -7.43
C LYS A 58 0.15 -18.25 -7.49
N SER A 59 -0.06 -18.96 -6.38
CA SER A 59 0.16 -20.42 -6.32
C SER A 59 -1.04 -21.24 -6.81
N ASN A 60 -2.22 -20.63 -6.93
CA ASN A 60 -3.43 -21.33 -7.36
C ASN A 60 -3.45 -21.51 -8.88
N ARG A 61 -3.64 -22.76 -9.33
CA ARG A 61 -3.68 -23.11 -10.76
C ARG A 61 -5.00 -22.72 -11.44
N ASN A 62 -6.08 -22.61 -10.67
CA ASN A 62 -7.37 -22.23 -11.24
C ASN A 62 -7.45 -20.71 -11.41
N LYS A 63 -7.71 -20.27 -12.65
CA LYS A 63 -7.75 -18.86 -13.04
C LYS A 63 -8.87 -18.09 -12.34
N SER A 64 -10.04 -18.69 -12.12
CA SER A 64 -11.17 -18.01 -11.48
C SER A 64 -10.94 -17.79 -9.98
N THR A 65 -10.40 -18.79 -9.29
CA THR A 65 -10.03 -18.67 -7.87
C THR A 65 -8.86 -17.72 -7.69
N SER A 66 -7.83 -17.80 -8.54
CA SER A 66 -6.71 -16.86 -8.58
C SER A 66 -7.21 -15.42 -8.75
N PHE A 67 -8.12 -15.19 -9.70
CA PHE A 67 -8.73 -13.87 -9.91
C PHE A 67 -9.49 -13.37 -8.68
N ASN A 68 -10.32 -14.21 -8.06
CA ASN A 68 -11.08 -13.83 -6.86
C ASN A 68 -10.16 -13.53 -5.66
N LEU A 69 -9.10 -14.31 -5.48
CA LEU A 69 -8.10 -14.07 -4.44
C LEU A 69 -7.32 -12.77 -4.68
N ALA A 70 -6.92 -12.51 -5.94
CA ALA A 70 -6.29 -11.26 -6.31
C ALA A 70 -7.23 -10.06 -6.11
N LYS A 71 -8.52 -10.19 -6.42
CA LYS A 71 -9.53 -9.17 -6.13
C LYS A 71 -9.64 -8.88 -4.64
N SER A 72 -9.67 -9.91 -3.80
CA SER A 72 -9.68 -9.75 -2.34
C SER A 72 -8.38 -9.12 -1.82
N ALA A 73 -7.22 -9.49 -2.38
CA ALA A 73 -5.94 -8.88 -2.05
C ALA A 73 -5.91 -7.38 -2.39
N ALA A 74 -6.45 -6.98 -3.54
CA ALA A 74 -6.61 -5.58 -3.92
C ALA A 74 -7.52 -4.83 -2.92
N GLY A 75 -8.61 -5.45 -2.48
CA GLY A 75 -9.51 -4.87 -1.48
C GLY A 75 -8.88 -4.69 -0.09
N GLU A 76 -8.01 -5.61 0.33
CA GLU A 76 -7.22 -5.43 1.56
C GLU A 76 -6.17 -4.33 1.40
N ALA A 77 -5.53 -4.21 0.23
CA ALA A 77 -4.64 -3.10 -0.07
C ALA A 77 -5.38 -1.75 -0.03
N ASP A 78 -6.62 -1.69 -0.52
CA ASP A 78 -7.46 -0.48 -0.43
C ASP A 78 -7.75 -0.07 1.01
N LYS A 79 -8.01 -1.03 1.90
CA LYS A 79 -8.21 -0.76 3.33
C LYS A 79 -6.91 -0.26 3.98
N ALA A 80 -5.76 -0.83 3.62
CA ALA A 80 -4.47 -0.35 4.08
C ALA A 80 -4.21 1.10 3.62
N LEU A 81 -4.48 1.40 2.34
CA LEU A 81 -4.32 2.74 1.77
C LEU A 81 -5.31 3.77 2.33
N ALA A 82 -6.52 3.35 2.73
CA ALA A 82 -7.48 4.24 3.40
C ALA A 82 -6.97 4.72 4.76
N LEU A 83 -6.13 3.92 5.43
CA LEU A 83 -5.52 4.25 6.71
C LEU A 83 -4.18 4.97 6.53
N GLU A 84 -3.33 4.49 5.61
CA GLU A 84 -2.02 5.04 5.30
C GLU A 84 -1.88 5.28 3.78
N PRO A 85 -2.37 6.41 3.26
CA PRO A 85 -2.44 6.67 1.82
C PRO A 85 -1.08 6.92 1.18
N LYS A 86 -0.01 7.03 1.97
CA LYS A 86 1.37 7.23 1.50
C LYS A 86 2.21 5.97 1.59
N ASP A 87 1.64 4.85 2.06
CA ASP A 87 2.38 3.59 2.17
C ASP A 87 2.69 3.02 0.77
N PRO A 88 3.96 3.00 0.35
CA PRO A 88 4.33 2.47 -0.95
C PRO A 88 4.18 0.93 -1.04
N ALA A 89 4.28 0.20 0.08
CA ALA A 89 4.14 -1.25 0.08
C ALA A 89 2.68 -1.63 -0.25
N ALA A 90 1.70 -0.93 0.32
CA ALA A 90 0.30 -1.10 -0.04
C ALA A 90 0.01 -0.75 -1.52
N HIS A 91 0.68 0.25 -2.09
CA HIS A 91 0.60 0.55 -3.53
C HIS A 91 1.14 -0.59 -4.40
N ILE A 92 2.30 -1.16 -4.04
CA ILE A 92 2.89 -2.32 -4.74
C ILE A 92 1.94 -3.52 -4.66
N LEU A 93 1.41 -3.83 -3.46
CA LEU A 93 0.48 -4.92 -3.25
C LEU A 93 -0.77 -4.79 -4.14
N LYS A 94 -1.32 -3.57 -4.23
CA LYS A 94 -2.45 -3.28 -5.11
C LYS A 94 -2.09 -3.45 -6.59
N ALA A 95 -0.92 -2.96 -7.00
CA ALA A 95 -0.45 -3.10 -8.37
C ALA A 95 -0.29 -4.57 -8.79
N LEU A 96 0.33 -5.39 -7.93
CA LEU A 96 0.52 -6.82 -8.19
C LEU A 96 -0.82 -7.57 -8.28
N SER A 97 -1.75 -7.23 -7.39
CA SER A 97 -3.11 -7.77 -7.44
C SER A 97 -3.82 -7.42 -8.75
N LEU A 98 -3.70 -6.18 -9.21
CA LEU A 98 -4.28 -5.72 -10.48
C LEU A 98 -3.64 -6.37 -11.70
N ASP A 99 -2.32 -6.63 -11.67
CA ASP A 99 -1.62 -7.35 -12.73
C ASP A 99 -2.13 -8.79 -12.87
N LEU A 100 -2.30 -9.51 -11.74
CA LEU A 100 -2.91 -10.85 -11.75
C LEU A 100 -4.34 -10.85 -12.30
N MET A 101 -5.09 -9.76 -12.09
CA MET A 101 -6.42 -9.57 -12.67
C MET A 101 -6.40 -9.17 -14.16
N GLY A 102 -5.22 -9.03 -14.77
CA GLY A 102 -5.03 -8.61 -16.16
C GLY A 102 -5.16 -7.10 -16.39
N ARG A 103 -5.31 -6.29 -15.34
CA ARG A 103 -5.48 -4.82 -15.41
C ARG A 103 -4.13 -4.10 -15.42
N LYS A 104 -3.32 -4.38 -16.44
CA LYS A 104 -1.91 -3.92 -16.56
C LYS A 104 -1.73 -2.40 -16.50
N ILE A 105 -2.63 -1.62 -17.11
CA ILE A 105 -2.56 -0.14 -17.11
C ILE A 105 -2.76 0.40 -15.68
N ALA A 106 -3.75 -0.13 -14.96
CA ALA A 106 -4.01 0.27 -13.59
C ALA A 106 -2.86 -0.17 -12.67
N ALA A 107 -2.34 -1.39 -12.85
CA ALA A 107 -1.18 -1.88 -12.13
C ALA A 107 0.04 -0.95 -12.28
N LEU A 108 0.34 -0.54 -13.52
CA LEU A 108 1.44 0.38 -13.79
C LEU A 108 1.28 1.72 -13.06
N LYS A 109 0.07 2.29 -13.06
CA LYS A 109 -0.22 3.54 -12.34
C LYS A 109 0.08 3.43 -10.84
N TYR A 110 -0.29 2.31 -10.20
CA TYR A 110 -0.01 2.12 -8.77
C TYR A 110 1.49 1.87 -8.49
N LEU A 111 2.23 1.24 -9.39
CA LEU A 111 3.69 1.14 -9.28
C LEU A 111 4.37 2.50 -9.42
N ASP A 112 3.92 3.34 -10.34
CA ASP A 112 4.45 4.70 -10.49
C ASP A 112 4.20 5.54 -9.21
N LEU A 113 3.04 5.36 -8.56
CA LEU A 113 2.76 5.99 -7.26
C LEU A 113 3.71 5.48 -6.16
N ALA A 114 3.93 4.16 -6.09
CA ALA A 114 4.84 3.56 -5.11
C ALA A 114 6.29 4.02 -5.28
N LEU A 115 6.72 4.24 -6.53
CA LEU A 115 8.07 4.65 -6.89
C LEU A 115 8.27 6.18 -6.92
N SER A 116 7.24 6.95 -6.60
CA SER A 116 7.33 8.41 -6.55
C SER A 116 8.21 8.89 -5.37
N PRO A 117 8.99 9.99 -5.50
CA PRO A 117 9.74 10.59 -4.39
C PRO A 117 8.80 11.49 -3.59
N PRO A 118 8.02 10.93 -2.65
CA PRO A 118 8.56 10.61 -1.32
C PRO A 118 8.38 9.15 -0.87
N ALA A 119 7.52 8.40 -1.54
CA ALA A 119 7.13 7.04 -1.18
C ALA A 119 8.30 6.05 -1.35
N VAL A 120 9.13 6.24 -2.39
CA VAL A 120 10.30 5.39 -2.67
C VAL A 120 11.35 5.39 -1.54
N LYS A 121 11.36 6.42 -0.68
CA LYS A 121 12.30 6.49 0.47
C LYS A 121 11.91 5.57 1.62
N ALA A 122 10.64 5.14 1.68
CA ALA A 122 10.15 4.22 2.69
C ALA A 122 10.30 2.74 2.28
N LEU A 123 10.72 2.48 1.03
CA LEU A 123 11.03 1.13 0.54
C LEU A 123 12.42 0.70 0.97
N SER A 124 12.57 -0.59 1.24
CA SER A 124 13.88 -1.23 1.19
C SER A 124 14.41 -1.28 -0.24
N ASP A 125 15.74 -1.33 -0.41
CA ASP A 125 16.37 -1.42 -1.73
C ASP A 125 15.89 -2.65 -2.52
N GLY A 126 15.62 -3.77 -1.83
CA GLY A 126 15.07 -4.98 -2.43
C GLY A 126 13.66 -4.77 -3.00
N GLU A 127 12.74 -4.24 -2.18
CA GLU A 127 11.37 -3.94 -2.63
C GLU A 127 11.34 -2.93 -3.77
N ARG A 128 12.25 -1.94 -3.73
CA ARG A 128 12.41 -0.96 -4.81
C ARG A 128 12.89 -1.64 -6.10
N GLY A 129 13.87 -2.54 -6.01
CA GLY A 129 14.36 -3.32 -7.13
C GLY A 129 13.25 -4.16 -7.77
N ASP A 130 12.49 -4.89 -6.96
CA ASP A 130 11.38 -5.71 -7.41
C ASP A 130 10.26 -4.87 -8.06
N ALA A 131 9.94 -3.71 -7.48
CA ALA A 131 8.95 -2.79 -8.04
C ALA A 131 9.41 -2.20 -9.39
N LEU A 132 10.68 -1.85 -9.53
CA LEU A 132 11.26 -1.35 -10.79
C LEU A 132 11.26 -2.43 -11.86
N LEU A 133 11.67 -3.66 -11.51
CA LEU A 133 11.61 -4.82 -12.40
C LEU A 133 10.18 -5.03 -12.89
N LYS A 134 9.22 -5.05 -11.96
CA LYS A 134 7.82 -5.28 -12.30
C LYS A 134 7.23 -4.19 -13.19
N ARG A 135 7.61 -2.93 -12.95
CA ARG A 135 7.23 -1.80 -13.79
C ARG A 135 7.77 -1.95 -15.21
N ALA A 136 9.03 -2.35 -15.37
CA ALA A 136 9.64 -2.60 -16.68
C ALA A 136 8.92 -3.74 -17.42
N GLU A 137 8.62 -4.86 -16.75
CA GLU A 137 7.84 -5.97 -17.33
C GLU A 137 6.48 -5.51 -17.86
N LEU A 138 5.76 -4.70 -17.08
CA LEU A 138 4.44 -4.20 -17.47
C LEU A 138 4.52 -3.25 -18.67
N GLN A 139 5.51 -2.37 -18.72
CA GLN A 139 5.71 -1.48 -19.86
C GLN A 139 5.99 -2.26 -21.14
N VAL A 140 6.87 -3.26 -21.09
CA VAL A 140 7.17 -4.15 -22.23
C VAL A 140 5.91 -4.89 -22.69
N ALA A 141 5.14 -5.45 -21.75
CA ALA A 141 3.92 -6.18 -22.05
C ALA A 141 2.84 -5.29 -22.70
N LEU A 142 2.71 -4.04 -22.25
CA LEU A 142 1.76 -3.07 -22.82
C LEU A 142 2.19 -2.61 -24.22
N ASN A 143 3.47 -2.35 -24.43
CA ASN A 143 4.01 -1.99 -25.74
C ASN A 143 3.83 -3.11 -26.76
N ARG A 144 4.10 -4.36 -26.36
CA ARG A 144 3.83 -5.53 -27.20
C ARG A 144 2.35 -5.60 -27.59
N LYS A 145 1.44 -5.43 -26.63
CA LYS A 145 -0.01 -5.47 -26.90
C LYS A 145 -0.42 -4.40 -27.93
N ARG A 146 0.01 -3.16 -27.75
CA ARG A 146 -0.29 -2.06 -28.69
C ARG A 146 0.16 -2.36 -30.11
N ARG A 147 1.37 -2.90 -30.28
CA ARG A 147 1.90 -3.27 -31.60
C ARG A 147 1.07 -4.36 -32.28
N VAL A 148 0.64 -5.37 -31.50
CA VAL A 148 -0.23 -6.43 -32.02
C VAL A 148 -1.59 -5.87 -32.42
N ASP A 149 -2.18 -5.02 -31.58
CA ASP A 149 -3.46 -4.38 -31.87
C ASP A 149 -3.39 -3.53 -33.16
N SER A 150 -2.30 -2.77 -33.38
CA SER A 150 -2.07 -2.03 -34.62
C SER A 150 -1.93 -2.95 -35.83
N ALA A 151 -1.12 -4.00 -35.75
CA ALA A 151 -0.94 -4.94 -36.86
C ALA A 151 -2.25 -5.65 -37.24
N MET A 152 -3.11 -5.94 -36.26
CA MET A 152 -4.45 -6.50 -36.52
C MET A 152 -5.37 -5.52 -37.24
N LEU A 153 -5.29 -4.23 -36.91
CA LEU A 153 -6.06 -3.18 -37.61
C LEU A 153 -5.61 -3.05 -39.07
N ASP A 154 -4.30 -3.03 -39.31
CA ASP A 154 -3.73 -2.95 -40.66
C ASP A 154 -4.18 -4.15 -41.53
N LEU A 155 -4.21 -5.36 -40.95
CA LEU A 155 -4.71 -6.56 -41.63
C LEU A 155 -6.20 -6.47 -41.97
N LEU A 156 -7.03 -6.01 -41.03
CA LEU A 156 -8.47 -5.83 -41.26
C LEU A 156 -8.76 -4.76 -42.32
N GLU A 157 -8.01 -3.66 -42.32
CA GLU A 157 -8.14 -2.62 -43.35
C GLU A 157 -7.79 -3.15 -44.73
N THR A 158 -6.75 -3.99 -44.82
CA THR A 158 -6.36 -4.65 -46.07
C THR A 158 -7.44 -5.61 -46.58
N GLU A 159 -8.04 -6.42 -45.70
CA GLU A 159 -9.10 -7.37 -46.06
C GLU A 159 -10.40 -6.67 -46.51
N ILE A 160 -10.79 -5.59 -45.84
CA ILE A 160 -11.97 -4.79 -46.22
C ILE A 160 -11.73 -4.08 -47.56
N GLY A 161 -10.53 -3.53 -47.78
CA GLY A 161 -10.16 -2.90 -49.05
C GLY A 161 -10.23 -3.86 -50.24
N LEU A 162 -9.88 -5.14 -50.04
CA LEU A 162 -9.97 -6.19 -51.07
C LEU A 162 -11.43 -6.61 -51.35
N LEU A 163 -12.31 -6.60 -50.35
CA LEU A 163 -13.72 -6.95 -50.50
C LEU A 163 -14.56 -5.81 -51.11
N GLY A 164 -14.17 -4.55 -50.90
CA GLY A 164 -14.85 -3.38 -51.46
C GLY A 164 -14.46 -3.04 -52.91
N SER A 165 -13.46 -3.71 -53.48
CA SER A 165 -12.98 -3.49 -54.86
C SER A 165 -13.43 -4.57 -55.85
N SER A 166 -14.38 -5.45 -55.47
CA SER A 166 -15.01 -6.47 -56.32
C SER A 166 -16.46 -6.09 -56.62
#